data_AF-A0A1L1PMS3-F1
#
_entry.id   AF-A0A1L1PMS3-F1
#
_cell.length_a   1.000
_cell.length_b   1.000
_cell.length_c   1.000
_cell.angle_alpha   90.00
_cell.angle_beta   90.00
_cell.angle_gamma   90.00
#
_symmetry.space_group_name_H-M   'P 1'
#
loop_
_entity.id
_entity.type
_entity.pdbx_description
1 polymer ?
#
loop_
_entity_poly.entity_id
_entity_poly.type
_entity_poly.pdbx_seq_one_letter_code
_entity_poly.pdbx_strand_id
1 'polypeptide(L)'
;MPAQLDTKKAHLTRYHGDIAVIFTWINDERAMVLIPHRRAGAPWYCVMEGAAYTWDDSKSENVATVARKAMKACEVLGIEPNITNVRRLAALIIDGLPDLIRMPSSPPNEVYRGSFGRMVLRGAGEVLAEEDIRMEKEGVTYG
;
A
#
# COMPACT_ATOMS: atom_id res chain seq x y z
N MET A 1 3.94 11.46 8.76
CA MET A 1 3.06 11.49 7.58
C MET A 1 2.11 10.31 7.71
N PRO A 2 0.79 10.52 7.68
CA PRO A 2 -0.16 9.41 7.72
C PRO A 2 -0.04 8.56 6.44
N ALA A 3 -0.36 7.27 6.51
CA ALA A 3 -0.37 6.41 5.33
C ALA A 3 -1.68 6.61 4.56
N GLN A 4 -1.59 7.08 3.32
CA GLN A 4 -2.73 7.16 2.41
C GLN A 4 -2.79 5.87 1.57
N LEU A 5 -3.89 5.12 1.69
CA LEU A 5 -4.10 3.87 0.99
C LEU A 5 -5.48 3.89 0.31
N ASP A 6 -5.49 3.86 -1.02
CA ASP A 6 -6.72 3.72 -1.80
C ASP A 6 -6.94 2.25 -2.15
N THR A 7 -7.85 1.59 -1.44
CA THR A 7 -8.23 0.19 -1.70
C THR A 7 -9.15 0.03 -2.91
N LYS A 8 -9.69 1.12 -3.48
CA LYS A 8 -10.51 1.07 -4.70
C LYS A 8 -9.66 0.99 -5.97
N LYS A 9 -8.38 1.32 -5.89
CA LYS A 9 -7.40 1.28 -6.99
C LYS A 9 -6.43 0.11 -6.85
N ALA A 10 -6.91 -1.08 -6.48
CA ALA A 10 -6.08 -2.27 -6.48
C ALA A 10 -5.68 -2.64 -7.92
N HIS A 11 -4.38 -2.71 -8.19
CA HIS A 11 -3.85 -3.17 -9.48
C HIS A 11 -4.11 -4.67 -9.68
N LEU A 12 -3.90 -5.45 -8.63
CA LEU A 12 -4.10 -6.88 -8.62
C LEU A 12 -4.47 -7.35 -7.21
N THR A 13 -5.38 -8.30 -7.11
CA THR A 13 -5.72 -8.96 -5.84
C THR A 13 -5.60 -10.46 -6.02
N ARG A 14 -4.85 -11.13 -5.13
CA ARG A 14 -4.73 -12.59 -5.06
C ARG A 14 -5.23 -13.10 -3.72
N TYR A 15 -5.90 -14.24 -3.74
CA TYR A 15 -6.38 -14.89 -2.54
C TYR A 15 -5.57 -16.15 -2.28
N HIS A 16 -4.92 -16.21 -1.12
CA HIS A 16 -4.15 -17.34 -0.64
C HIS A 16 -4.80 -17.86 0.65
N GLY A 17 -5.89 -18.63 0.46
CA GLY A 17 -6.64 -19.24 1.56
C GLY A 17 -7.30 -18.20 2.48
N ASP A 18 -6.67 -17.94 3.61
CA ASP A 18 -7.10 -17.01 4.65
C ASP A 18 -6.50 -15.60 4.51
N ILE A 19 -5.58 -15.37 3.56
CA ILE A 19 -4.91 -14.10 3.33
C ILE A 19 -5.23 -13.59 1.91
N ALA A 20 -5.67 -12.34 1.81
CA ALA A 20 -5.74 -11.58 0.57
C ALA A 20 -4.46 -10.75 0.41
N VAL A 21 -3.85 -10.81 -0.76
CA VAL A 21 -2.68 -10.04 -1.17
C VAL A 21 -3.14 -9.02 -2.19
N ILE A 22 -3.04 -7.74 -1.85
CA ILE A 22 -3.48 -6.63 -2.69
C ILE A 22 -2.25 -5.85 -3.12
N PHE A 23 -2.07 -5.73 -4.42
CA PHE A 23 -1.04 -4.89 -5.04
C PHE A 23 -1.66 -3.52 -5.33
N THR A 24 -1.15 -2.49 -4.67
CA THR A 24 -1.71 -1.14 -4.70
C THR A 24 -0.61 -0.10 -4.48
N TRP A 25 -0.97 1.17 -4.37
CA TRP A 25 -0.05 2.27 -4.10
C TRP A 25 -0.33 2.85 -2.70
N ILE A 26 0.72 3.06 -1.93
CA ILE A 26 0.70 3.77 -0.65
C ILE A 26 1.62 4.98 -0.81
N ASN A 27 1.09 6.19 -0.65
CA ASN A 27 1.85 7.43 -0.83
C ASN A 27 2.62 7.48 -2.17
N ASP A 28 1.95 7.11 -3.27
CA ASP A 28 2.50 6.99 -4.64
C ASP A 28 3.63 5.94 -4.82
N GLU A 29 3.99 5.21 -3.78
CA GLU A 29 4.92 4.09 -3.84
C GLU A 29 4.16 2.77 -4.04
N ARG A 30 4.72 1.87 -4.86
CA ARG A 30 4.18 0.52 -5.07
C ARG A 30 4.23 -0.26 -3.75
N ALA A 31 3.11 -0.85 -3.38
CA ALA A 31 2.96 -1.56 -2.12
C ALA A 31 2.19 -2.87 -2.30
N MET A 32 2.65 -3.90 -1.61
CA MET A 32 1.96 -5.17 -1.44
C MET A 32 1.35 -5.20 -0.04
N VAL A 33 0.03 -5.26 0.04
CA VAL A 33 -0.74 -5.23 1.29
C VAL A 33 -1.34 -6.60 1.54
N LEU A 34 -1.04 -7.17 2.71
CA LEU A 34 -1.58 -8.45 3.15
C LEU A 34 -2.71 -8.20 4.15
N ILE A 35 -3.87 -8.78 3.87
CA ILE A 35 -5.09 -8.63 4.67
C ILE A 35 -5.63 -10.02 5.01
N PRO A 36 -5.86 -10.35 6.30
CA PRO A 36 -6.49 -11.60 6.66
C PRO A 36 -7.99 -11.54 6.33
N HIS A 37 -8.43 -12.36 5.37
CA HIS A 37 -9.79 -12.32 4.83
C HIS A 37 -10.87 -12.76 5.85
N ARG A 38 -10.49 -13.60 6.81
CA ARG A 38 -11.42 -14.20 7.79
C ARG A 38 -11.47 -13.45 9.13
N ARG A 39 -10.76 -12.33 9.28
CA ARG A 39 -10.68 -11.56 10.54
C ARG A 39 -10.94 -10.08 10.30
N ALA A 40 -12.21 -9.71 10.42
CA ALA A 40 -12.60 -8.30 10.36
C ALA A 40 -11.89 -7.50 11.48
N GLY A 41 -11.26 -6.38 11.12
CA GLY A 41 -10.56 -5.50 12.07
C GLY A 41 -9.12 -5.91 12.41
N ALA A 42 -8.59 -7.01 11.86
CA ALA A 42 -7.17 -7.32 12.01
C ALA A 42 -6.31 -6.30 11.21
N PRO A 43 -5.15 -5.89 11.76
CA PRO A 43 -4.32 -4.89 11.12
C PRO A 43 -3.66 -5.47 9.86
N TRP A 44 -3.35 -4.59 8.93
CA TRP A 44 -2.79 -4.96 7.64
C TRP A 44 -1.26 -4.95 7.71
N TYR A 45 -0.64 -5.79 6.91
CA TYR A 45 0.81 -5.81 6.77
C TYR A 45 1.20 -5.34 5.38
N CYS A 46 1.98 -4.26 5.30
CA CYS A 46 2.36 -3.64 4.03
C CYS A 46 3.85 -3.85 3.76
N VAL A 47 4.19 -4.31 2.55
CA VAL A 47 5.54 -4.39 2.01
C VAL A 47 5.67 -3.34 0.92
N MET A 48 6.45 -2.31 1.18
CA MET A 48 6.74 -1.23 0.23
C MET A 48 7.82 -1.68 -0.77
N GLU A 49 7.78 -1.18 -2.00
CA GLU A 49 8.78 -1.46 -3.03
C GLU A 49 10.20 -1.15 -2.55
N GLY A 50 10.42 -0.01 -1.89
CA GLY A 50 11.72 0.38 -1.35
C GLY A 50 12.27 -0.58 -0.30
N ALA A 51 11.43 -1.40 0.33
CA ALA A 51 11.83 -2.44 1.28
C ALA A 51 11.78 -3.86 0.69
N ALA A 52 11.38 -4.04 -0.58
CA ALA A 52 11.22 -5.33 -1.24
C ALA A 52 12.54 -6.12 -1.28
N TYR A 53 13.67 -5.46 -1.51
CA TYR A 53 15.01 -6.08 -1.54
C TYR A 53 15.35 -6.84 -0.24
N THR A 54 14.74 -6.43 0.87
CA THR A 54 15.02 -7.03 2.16
C THR A 54 14.38 -8.39 2.38
N TRP A 55 13.51 -8.80 1.45
CA TRP A 55 12.84 -10.11 1.42
C TRP A 55 13.55 -11.13 0.52
N ASP A 56 14.68 -10.77 -0.09
CA ASP A 56 15.48 -11.68 -0.93
C ASP A 56 16.13 -12.80 -0.10
N ASP A 57 15.72 -14.04 -0.30
CA ASP A 57 16.26 -15.22 0.37
C ASP A 57 17.32 -15.97 -0.46
N SER A 58 17.73 -15.44 -1.62
CA SER A 58 18.76 -16.05 -2.47
C SER A 58 20.12 -16.19 -1.76
N LYS A 59 20.38 -15.32 -0.78
CA LYS A 59 21.56 -15.37 0.08
C LYS A 59 21.21 -16.06 1.39
N SER A 60 21.95 -17.12 1.71
CA SER A 60 21.80 -17.90 2.95
C SER A 60 21.86 -17.04 4.22
N GLU A 61 22.65 -15.97 4.21
CA GLU A 61 22.79 -15.01 5.33
C GLU A 61 21.50 -14.22 5.60
N ASN A 62 20.66 -14.02 4.57
CA ASN A 62 19.42 -13.23 4.66
C ASN A 62 18.18 -14.10 4.99
N VAL A 63 18.32 -15.43 5.01
CA VAL A 63 17.21 -16.33 5.35
C VAL A 63 16.72 -16.09 6.78
N ALA A 64 17.65 -15.85 7.72
CA ALA A 64 17.32 -15.60 9.13
C ALA A 64 16.59 -14.26 9.35
N THR A 65 16.95 -13.21 8.61
CA THR A 65 16.28 -11.90 8.63
C THR A 65 14.88 -11.99 8.01
N VAL A 66 14.73 -12.69 6.89
CA VAL A 66 13.43 -12.96 6.26
C VAL A 66 12.51 -13.71 7.22
N ALA A 67 13.00 -14.76 7.88
CA ALA A 67 12.23 -15.50 8.87
C ALA A 67 11.77 -14.62 10.05
N ARG A 68 12.64 -13.75 10.58
CA ARG A 68 12.27 -12.79 11.63
C ARG A 68 11.19 -11.80 11.18
N LYS A 69 11.27 -11.32 9.94
CA LYS A 69 10.25 -10.41 9.37
C LYS A 69 8.92 -11.10 9.15
N ALA A 70 8.93 -12.32 8.61
CA ALA A 70 7.74 -13.12 8.44
C ALA A 70 7.08 -13.45 9.79
N MET A 71 7.88 -13.70 10.84
CA MET A 71 7.36 -13.85 12.20
C MET A 71 6.65 -12.57 12.68
N LYS A 72 7.26 -11.41 12.47
CA LYS A 72 6.63 -10.13 12.81
C LYS A 72 5.36 -9.86 12.01
N ALA A 73 5.35 -10.25 10.73
CA ALA A 73 4.17 -10.14 9.89
C ALA A 73 3.04 -11.06 10.38
N CYS A 74 3.34 -12.28 10.83
CA CYS A 74 2.37 -13.16 11.49
C CYS A 74 1.77 -12.51 12.74
N GLU A 75 2.61 -11.92 13.61
CA GLU A 75 2.15 -11.21 14.82
C GLU A 75 1.20 -10.06 14.48
N VAL A 76 1.53 -9.25 13.48
CA VAL A 76 0.68 -8.13 13.02
C VAL A 76 -0.66 -8.69 12.52
N LEU A 77 -0.63 -9.65 11.60
CA LEU A 77 -1.84 -10.25 11.03
C LEU A 77 -2.66 -11.08 12.07
N GLY A 78 -2.14 -11.23 13.29
CA GLY A 78 -2.70 -12.04 14.36
C GLY A 78 -2.59 -13.55 14.09
N ILE A 79 -1.85 -13.97 13.08
CA ILE A 79 -1.64 -15.38 12.74
C ILE A 79 -0.67 -15.96 13.77
N GLU A 80 -0.96 -17.17 14.26
CA GLU A 80 -0.06 -17.85 15.18
C GLU A 80 1.33 -18.01 14.54
N PRO A 81 2.41 -17.52 15.19
CA PRO A 81 3.76 -17.51 14.62
C PRO A 81 4.43 -18.89 14.74
N ASN A 82 3.79 -19.94 14.22
CA ASN A 82 4.40 -21.26 14.08
C ASN A 82 5.28 -21.34 12.81
N ILE A 83 6.23 -22.28 12.78
CA ILE A 83 7.21 -22.41 11.69
C ILE A 83 6.52 -22.55 10.32
N THR A 84 5.41 -23.29 10.26
CA THR A 84 4.62 -23.51 9.05
C THR A 84 4.03 -22.20 8.51
N ASN A 85 3.41 -21.40 9.38
CA ASN A 85 2.79 -20.13 9.02
C ASN A 85 3.82 -19.08 8.64
N VAL A 86 4.95 -19.03 9.35
CA VAL A 86 6.07 -18.14 9.04
C VAL A 86 6.62 -18.46 7.65
N ARG A 87 6.89 -19.74 7.35
CA ARG A 87 7.38 -20.15 6.03
C ARG A 87 6.35 -19.87 4.93
N ARG A 88 5.08 -20.15 5.19
CA ARG A 88 3.97 -19.86 4.26
C ARG A 88 3.89 -18.37 3.92
N LEU A 89 3.97 -17.51 4.94
CA LEU A 89 3.87 -16.06 4.78
C LEU A 89 5.09 -15.49 4.06
N ALA A 90 6.29 -15.98 4.40
CA ALA A 90 7.53 -15.61 3.70
C ALA A 90 7.45 -15.97 2.21
N ALA A 91 7.06 -17.21 1.89
CA ALA A 91 6.91 -17.67 0.51
C ALA A 91 5.89 -16.81 -0.26
N LEU A 92 4.73 -16.54 0.34
CA LEU A 92 3.69 -15.71 -0.27
C LEU A 92 4.18 -14.29 -0.59
N ILE A 93 4.99 -13.69 0.29
CA ILE A 93 5.59 -12.38 0.04
C ILE A 93 6.63 -12.46 -1.08
N ILE A 94 7.56 -13.42 -1.01
CA ILE A 94 8.63 -13.61 -2.00
C ILE A 94 8.05 -13.87 -3.40
N ASP A 95 7.06 -14.75 -3.49
CA ASP A 95 6.36 -15.08 -4.74
C ASP A 95 5.60 -13.87 -5.32
N GLY A 96 5.18 -12.93 -4.46
CA GLY A 96 4.52 -11.68 -4.84
C GLY A 96 5.47 -10.54 -5.23
N LEU A 97 6.77 -10.61 -4.88
CA LEU A 97 7.73 -9.54 -5.19
C LEU A 97 7.86 -9.23 -6.69
N PRO A 98 7.90 -10.23 -7.60
CA PRO A 98 7.98 -9.94 -9.03
C PRO A 98 6.79 -9.13 -9.54
N ASP A 99 5.59 -9.40 -9.01
CA ASP A 99 4.38 -8.65 -9.36
C ASP A 99 4.45 -7.22 -8.80
N LEU A 100 4.92 -7.05 -7.56
CA LEU A 100 5.14 -5.74 -6.94
C LEU A 100 6.11 -4.88 -7.75
N ILE A 101 7.24 -5.43 -8.18
CA ILE A 101 8.27 -4.72 -8.96
C ILE A 101 7.79 -4.37 -10.37
N ARG A 102 6.91 -5.19 -10.95
CA ARG A 102 6.37 -5.00 -12.30
C ARG A 102 5.15 -4.08 -12.34
N MET A 103 4.58 -3.71 -11.19
CA MET A 103 3.48 -2.75 -11.14
C MET A 103 3.87 -1.45 -11.86
N PRO A 104 2.93 -0.83 -12.59
CA PRO A 104 3.15 0.50 -13.12
C PRO A 104 3.27 1.52 -11.99
N SER A 105 3.81 2.70 -12.31
CA SER A 105 3.81 3.85 -11.39
C SER A 105 2.37 4.23 -11.01
N SER A 106 2.22 4.88 -9.85
CA SER A 106 0.91 5.31 -9.32
C SER A 106 0.13 6.03 -10.41
N PRO A 107 -1.11 5.62 -10.72
CA PRO A 107 -1.94 6.36 -11.65
C PRO A 107 -2.12 7.78 -11.10
N PRO A 108 -2.05 8.82 -11.94
CA PRO A 108 -2.20 10.20 -11.49
C PRO A 108 -3.50 10.34 -10.70
N ASN A 109 -3.45 11.09 -9.61
CA ASN A 109 -4.60 11.30 -8.74
C ASN A 109 -5.80 11.76 -9.58
N GLU A 110 -6.92 11.03 -9.46
CA GLU A 110 -8.16 11.40 -10.12
C GLU A 110 -8.66 12.70 -9.49
N VAL A 111 -8.33 13.80 -10.13
CA VAL A 111 -8.90 15.10 -9.80
C VAL A 111 -10.36 15.05 -10.20
N TYR A 112 -11.28 15.21 -9.24
CA TYR A 112 -12.71 15.29 -9.58
C TYR A 112 -12.92 16.38 -10.64
N ARG A 113 -13.64 16.05 -11.72
CA ARG A 113 -14.31 17.06 -12.57
C ARG A 113 -15.47 17.65 -11.76
N GLY A 114 -15.15 18.49 -10.79
CA GLY A 114 -16.10 19.17 -9.94
C GLY A 114 -15.42 20.39 -9.35
N SER A 115 -15.44 21.50 -10.07
CA SER A 115 -15.05 22.82 -9.57
C SER A 115 -15.93 23.13 -8.35
N PHE A 116 -15.35 23.11 -7.15
CA PHE A 116 -16.08 23.44 -5.91
C PHE A 116 -15.83 24.89 -5.44
N GLY A 117 -15.23 25.72 -6.30
CA GLY A 117 -15.03 27.14 -6.02
C GLY A 117 -14.09 27.80 -7.00
N ARG A 118 -14.37 29.07 -7.30
CA ARG A 118 -13.56 29.96 -8.14
C ARG A 118 -12.73 30.84 -7.22
N MET A 119 -11.41 30.71 -7.25
CA MET A 119 -10.52 31.65 -6.55
C MET A 119 -10.33 32.88 -7.42
N VAL A 120 -10.74 34.05 -6.93
CA VAL A 120 -10.57 35.32 -7.63
C VAL A 120 -9.65 36.19 -6.79
N LEU A 121 -8.40 36.35 -7.24
CA LEU A 121 -7.47 37.27 -6.61
C LEU A 121 -7.78 38.69 -7.09
N ARG A 122 -8.11 39.60 -6.17
CA ARG A 122 -8.40 41.01 -6.50
C ARG A 122 -7.39 41.93 -5.84
N GLY A 123 -6.80 42.84 -6.60
CA GLY A 123 -5.97 43.94 -6.13
C GLY A 123 -6.55 45.27 -6.58
N ALA A 124 -6.68 46.24 -5.67
CA ALA A 124 -7.26 47.57 -5.95
C ALA A 124 -8.67 47.57 -6.59
N GLY A 125 -9.46 46.51 -6.38
CA GLY A 125 -10.81 46.36 -6.93
C GLY A 125 -10.88 45.64 -8.28
N GLU A 126 -9.75 45.37 -8.94
CA GLU A 126 -9.69 44.65 -10.21
C GLU A 126 -9.24 43.19 -10.02
N VAL A 127 -9.75 42.29 -10.86
CA VAL A 127 -9.41 40.86 -10.85
C VAL A 127 -8.06 40.66 -11.52
N LEU A 128 -7.08 40.17 -10.76
CA LEU A 128 -5.70 39.96 -11.23
C LEU A 128 -5.42 38.51 -11.66
N ALA A 129 -6.10 37.53 -11.07
CA ALA A 129 -5.98 36.13 -11.44
C ALA A 129 -7.24 35.33 -11.07
N GLU A 130 -7.55 34.34 -11.91
CA GLU A 130 -8.65 33.41 -11.70
C GLU A 130 -8.11 31.98 -11.84
N GLU A 131 -8.25 31.19 -10.78
CA GLU A 131 -7.81 29.80 -10.79
C GLU A 131 -8.92 28.91 -10.18
N ASP A 132 -9.22 27.82 -10.89
CA ASP A 132 -10.16 26.81 -10.40
C ASP A 132 -9.47 25.96 -9.34
N ILE A 133 -9.94 26.07 -8.09
CA ILE A 133 -9.42 25.23 -7.02
C ILE A 133 -9.90 23.79 -7.24
N ARG A 134 -8.96 22.88 -7.45
CA ARG A 134 -9.22 21.45 -7.53
C ARG A 134 -8.72 20.78 -6.25
N MET A 135 -9.63 20.15 -5.51
CA MET A 135 -9.28 19.40 -4.29
C MET A 135 -8.81 17.99 -4.68
N GLU A 136 -7.63 17.61 -4.20
CA GLU A 136 -7.15 16.23 -4.25
C GLU A 136 -7.98 15.38 -3.29
N LYS A 137 -8.36 14.19 -3.74
CA LYS A 137 -9.10 13.24 -2.92
C LYS A 137 -8.10 12.55 -2.00
N GLU A 138 -7.95 13.03 -0.78
CA GLU A 138 -7.32 12.23 0.27
C GLU A 138 -8.13 10.93 0.41
N GLY A 139 -7.46 9.81 0.12
CA GLY A 139 -7.94 8.49 0.49
C GLY A 139 -8.04 8.40 2.01
N VAL A 140 -8.66 7.33 2.51
CA VAL A 140 -8.84 7.12 3.96
C VAL A 140 -7.49 7.23 4.67
N THR A 141 -7.33 8.29 5.46
CA THR A 141 -6.15 8.59 6.25
C THR A 141 -6.27 7.86 7.58
N TYR A 142 -5.42 6.85 7.82
CA TYR A 142 -5.31 6.24 9.14
C TYR A 142 -4.25 7.00 9.95
N GLY A 143 -4.68 7.66 11.02
CA GLY A 143 -3.86 8.34 12.02
C GLY A 143 -3.86 7.61 13.35
#